data_AF-A0AA96F1A4-F1
#
_entry.id   AF-A0AA96F1A4-F1
#
_cell.length_a   1.000
_cell.length_b   1.000
_cell.length_c   1.000
_cell.angle_alpha   90.00
_cell.angle_beta   90.00
_cell.angle_gamma   90.00
#
_symmetry.space_group_name_H-M   'P 1'
#
loop_
_entity.id
_entity.type
_entity.pdbx_description
1 polymer ?
#
loop_
_entity_poly.entity_id
_entity_poly.type
_entity_poly.pdbx_seq_one_letter_code
_entity_poly.pdbx_strand_id
1 'polypeptide(L)'
;MNIIQLFEKLTIDKSRIGTLTTDDFLTIENLLNTEKESNDSITDISISNFLNALKYHPESFKAILENRVLYNFFTNKDKSRDYFKPETVSNDVEKTKTFVGLFFGSEIKSLFKESFEENQFYKASILAEAFIYFPDTIAYYILHEAKDRLDIAHSRLMPPYGDLSKIEYLKDANFYAFLNKIKTPKLEEKLHSVFELIINMFNQNSYSELAGKAFSAIGSYAALDGNFAEKIRIYRDKGSQFYKPYSPRKKNRTWIYVVVGAFVLLRVGFFLSTNSFFNRSHDYNNDDYNYDEYYEENNSNLDPYYTEMRFKIDSFHNFLSDFKASEIKDFTINSGLKSGDNPFETFYQTVEKSESNDYVKVKNNTAYDMVLLENNIIYDSIKMPVTAYYLKAGEKVILNSVASNAVFNIYIGKNLASFKTNEGNLFITNKSTVEYRFKELLPQTKELLNADFYFDDDVDIFFKNGDIKIDSKVIMD
;
A
#
# COMPACT_ATOMS: atom_id res chain seq x y z
N MET A 1 -12.55 -28.56 -5.34
CA MET A 1 -11.82 -29.14 -4.19
C MET A 1 -10.64 -29.94 -4.72
N ASN A 2 -9.46 -29.85 -4.11
CA ASN A 2 -8.25 -30.57 -4.54
C ASN A 2 -8.08 -31.90 -3.78
N ILE A 3 -7.11 -32.71 -4.22
CA ILE A 3 -6.90 -34.07 -3.72
C ILE A 3 -6.50 -34.14 -2.23
N ILE A 4 -5.89 -33.09 -1.67
CA ILE A 4 -5.52 -33.04 -0.24
C ILE A 4 -6.75 -32.75 0.60
N GLN A 5 -7.59 -31.81 0.16
CA GLN A 5 -8.86 -31.51 0.81
C GLN A 5 -9.76 -32.76 0.83
N LEU A 6 -9.79 -33.54 -0.28
CA LEU A 6 -10.56 -34.79 -0.36
C LEU A 6 -10.04 -35.85 0.62
N PHE A 7 -8.72 -35.97 0.73
CA PHE A 7 -8.09 -36.86 1.70
C PHE A 7 -8.51 -36.53 3.15
N GLU A 8 -8.45 -35.25 3.52
CA GLU A 8 -8.85 -34.82 4.86
C GLU A 8 -10.33 -35.06 5.13
N LYS A 9 -11.19 -34.78 4.13
CA LYS A 9 -12.64 -34.94 4.28
C LYS A 9 -13.04 -36.40 4.52
N LEU A 10 -12.37 -37.34 3.85
CA LEU A 10 -12.61 -38.77 4.01
C LEU A 10 -11.94 -39.38 5.24
N THR A 11 -11.13 -38.62 5.97
CA THR A 11 -10.42 -39.06 7.19
C THR A 11 -9.64 -40.36 6.99
N ILE A 12 -9.07 -40.56 5.79
CA ILE A 12 -8.30 -41.76 5.48
C ILE A 12 -7.03 -41.75 6.35
N ASP A 13 -6.73 -42.88 6.99
CA ASP A 13 -5.48 -43.03 7.73
C ASP A 13 -4.28 -42.94 6.76
N LYS A 14 -3.40 -41.96 6.98
CA LYS A 14 -2.16 -41.76 6.21
C LYS A 14 -1.30 -43.02 6.17
N SER A 15 -1.34 -43.86 7.22
CA SER A 15 -0.57 -45.11 7.30
C SER A 15 -1.01 -46.15 6.25
N ARG A 16 -2.26 -46.08 5.77
CA ARG A 16 -2.84 -47.00 4.79
C ARG A 16 -2.55 -46.62 3.34
N ILE A 17 -1.98 -45.45 3.08
CA ILE A 17 -1.64 -45.03 1.71
C ILE A 17 -0.60 -46.00 1.15
N GLY A 18 -0.87 -46.55 -0.05
CA GLY A 18 -0.02 -47.57 -0.69
C GLY A 18 -0.34 -49.02 -0.28
N THR A 19 -1.22 -49.24 0.69
CA THR A 19 -1.68 -50.59 1.10
C THR A 19 -3.19 -50.78 0.90
N LEU A 20 -3.85 -49.87 0.18
CA LEU A 20 -5.28 -49.94 -0.12
C LEU A 20 -5.57 -51.08 -1.11
N THR A 21 -6.63 -51.84 -0.83
CA THR A 21 -7.13 -52.92 -1.67
C THR A 21 -8.10 -52.38 -2.74
N THR A 22 -8.44 -53.21 -3.73
CA THR A 22 -9.47 -52.86 -4.73
C THR A 22 -10.81 -52.50 -4.09
N ASP A 23 -11.20 -53.22 -3.04
CA ASP A 23 -12.46 -52.97 -2.31
C ASP A 23 -12.40 -51.64 -1.55
N ASP A 24 -11.23 -51.26 -1.02
CA ASP A 24 -11.02 -49.94 -0.43
C ASP A 24 -11.22 -48.83 -1.46
N PHE A 25 -10.69 -48.98 -2.68
CA PHE A 25 -10.87 -47.99 -3.75
C PHE A 25 -12.34 -47.84 -4.16
N LEU A 26 -13.08 -48.95 -4.31
CA LEU A 26 -14.51 -48.91 -4.61
C LEU A 26 -15.31 -48.24 -3.48
N THR A 27 -14.94 -48.50 -2.22
CA THR A 27 -15.57 -47.88 -1.06
C THR A 27 -15.32 -46.37 -1.04
N ILE A 28 -14.07 -45.94 -1.27
CA ILE A 28 -13.68 -44.53 -1.34
C ILE A 28 -14.43 -43.83 -2.49
N GLU A 29 -14.49 -44.43 -3.67
CA GLU A 29 -15.19 -43.88 -4.83
C GLU A 29 -16.69 -43.70 -4.57
N ASN A 30 -17.35 -44.71 -3.99
CA ASN A 30 -18.76 -44.62 -3.63
C ASN A 30 -19.03 -43.52 -2.59
N LEU A 31 -18.19 -43.42 -1.55
CA LEU A 31 -18.31 -42.35 -0.54
C LEU A 31 -18.17 -40.97 -1.17
N LEU A 32 -17.21 -40.77 -2.08
CA LEU A 32 -17.02 -39.50 -2.77
C LEU A 32 -18.18 -39.15 -3.71
N ASN A 33 -18.76 -40.13 -4.39
CA ASN A 33 -19.93 -39.92 -5.24
C ASN A 33 -21.16 -39.53 -4.42
N THR A 34 -21.36 -40.12 -3.24
CA THR A 34 -22.41 -39.68 -2.31
C THR A 34 -22.14 -38.26 -1.78
N GLU A 35 -20.91 -37.97 -1.36
CA GLU A 35 -20.53 -36.64 -0.87
C GLU A 35 -20.69 -35.55 -1.93
N LYS A 36 -20.42 -35.88 -3.20
CA LYS A 36 -20.63 -34.99 -4.36
C LYS A 36 -22.07 -34.53 -4.48
N GLU A 37 -23.07 -35.34 -4.14
CA GLU A 37 -24.48 -34.95 -4.18
C GLU A 37 -24.81 -33.80 -3.21
N SER A 38 -23.97 -33.62 -2.18
CA SER A 38 -24.14 -32.58 -1.15
C SER A 38 -23.12 -31.44 -1.23
N ASN A 39 -22.12 -31.54 -2.12
CA ASN A 39 -21.01 -30.59 -2.19
C ASN A 39 -20.50 -30.42 -3.63
N ASP A 40 -20.96 -29.36 -4.28
CA ASP A 40 -20.63 -29.00 -5.67
C ASP A 40 -19.13 -28.78 -5.94
N SER A 41 -18.32 -28.58 -4.89
CA SER A 41 -16.87 -28.44 -5.05
C SER A 41 -16.16 -29.77 -5.37
N ILE A 42 -16.84 -30.91 -5.17
CA ILE A 42 -16.37 -32.24 -5.55
C ILE A 42 -16.86 -32.54 -6.97
N THR A 43 -15.93 -32.64 -7.91
CA THR A 43 -16.22 -32.95 -9.32
C THR A 43 -15.75 -34.35 -9.69
N ASP A 44 -16.27 -34.93 -10.77
CA ASP A 44 -15.78 -36.22 -11.29
C ASP A 44 -14.27 -36.20 -11.57
N ILE A 45 -13.78 -35.05 -12.03
CA ILE A 45 -12.34 -34.81 -12.25
C ILE A 45 -11.58 -34.89 -10.92
N SER A 46 -12.08 -34.25 -9.86
CA SER A 46 -11.44 -34.28 -8.55
C SER A 46 -11.42 -35.68 -7.93
N ILE A 47 -12.51 -36.45 -8.09
CA ILE A 47 -12.60 -37.84 -7.63
C ILE A 47 -11.60 -38.71 -8.39
N SER A 48 -11.60 -38.63 -9.72
CA SER A 48 -10.67 -39.37 -10.58
C SER A 48 -9.22 -39.04 -10.25
N ASN A 49 -8.88 -37.75 -10.10
CA ASN A 49 -7.55 -37.31 -9.72
C ASN A 49 -7.13 -37.84 -8.34
N PHE A 50 -8.04 -37.84 -7.37
CA PHE A 50 -7.77 -38.37 -6.03
C PHE A 50 -7.50 -39.88 -6.04
N LEU A 51 -8.35 -40.66 -6.72
CA LEU A 51 -8.17 -42.10 -6.86
C LEU A 51 -6.87 -42.43 -7.61
N ASN A 52 -6.55 -41.67 -8.66
CA ASN A 52 -5.30 -41.81 -9.40
C ASN A 52 -4.07 -41.51 -8.54
N ALA A 53 -4.13 -40.44 -7.73
CA ALA A 53 -3.06 -40.10 -6.79
C ALA A 53 -2.82 -41.21 -5.76
N LEU A 54 -3.88 -41.76 -5.17
CA LEU A 54 -3.80 -42.87 -4.20
C LEU A 54 -3.27 -44.17 -4.83
N LYS A 55 -3.71 -44.50 -6.05
CA LYS A 55 -3.41 -45.78 -6.70
C LYS A 55 -2.03 -45.82 -7.36
N TYR A 56 -1.68 -44.76 -8.09
CA TYR A 56 -0.49 -44.76 -8.94
C TYR A 56 0.66 -43.94 -8.38
N HIS A 57 0.40 -43.05 -7.41
CA HIS A 57 1.41 -42.17 -6.83
C HIS A 57 1.40 -42.11 -5.29
N PRO A 58 1.26 -43.24 -4.57
CA PRO A 58 1.05 -43.24 -3.12
C PRO A 58 2.20 -42.58 -2.34
N GLU A 59 3.46 -42.82 -2.73
CA GLU A 59 4.63 -42.27 -2.04
C GLU A 59 4.76 -40.76 -2.25
N SER A 60 4.61 -40.27 -3.49
CA SER A 60 4.59 -38.83 -3.76
C SER A 60 3.41 -38.15 -3.07
N PHE A 61 2.25 -38.81 -2.97
CA PHE A 61 1.12 -38.24 -2.29
C PHE A 61 1.35 -38.10 -0.78
N LYS A 62 1.91 -39.13 -0.12
CA LYS A 62 2.36 -39.04 1.28
C LYS A 62 3.32 -37.88 1.49
N ALA A 63 4.30 -37.73 0.60
CA ALA A 63 5.29 -36.65 0.68
C ALA A 63 4.64 -35.26 0.70
N ILE A 64 3.60 -35.06 -0.12
CA ILE A 64 2.85 -33.80 -0.14
C ILE A 64 2.04 -33.61 1.15
N LEU A 65 1.44 -34.68 1.69
CA LEU A 65 0.69 -34.65 2.95
C LEU A 65 1.57 -34.40 4.19
N GLU A 66 2.89 -34.61 4.06
CA GLU A 66 3.90 -34.32 5.08
C GLU A 66 4.61 -32.98 4.84
N ASN A 67 4.49 -32.40 3.64
CA ASN A 67 5.01 -31.07 3.35
C ASN A 67 4.09 -29.99 3.93
N ARG A 68 4.53 -29.33 5.00
CA ARG A 68 3.76 -28.29 5.69
C ARG A 68 3.25 -27.20 4.74
N VAL A 69 4.11 -26.68 3.87
CA VAL A 69 3.79 -25.55 2.99
C VAL A 69 2.69 -25.93 2.01
N LEU A 70 2.90 -27.02 1.27
CA LEU A 70 1.95 -27.48 0.25
C LEU A 70 0.62 -27.90 0.91
N TYR A 71 0.68 -28.63 2.04
CA TYR A 71 -0.52 -29.02 2.77
C TYR A 71 -1.34 -27.81 3.24
N ASN A 72 -0.71 -26.89 3.98
CA ASN A 72 -1.39 -25.72 4.53
C ASN A 72 -1.97 -24.84 3.43
N PHE A 73 -1.20 -24.64 2.35
CA PHE A 73 -1.62 -23.85 1.21
C PHE A 73 -2.87 -24.44 0.53
N PHE A 74 -2.84 -25.71 0.14
CA PHE A 74 -3.94 -26.34 -0.58
C PHE A 74 -5.16 -26.67 0.29
N THR A 75 -5.00 -26.77 1.60
CA THR A 75 -6.12 -26.95 2.53
C THR A 75 -6.68 -25.64 3.07
N ASN A 76 -5.99 -24.52 2.83
CA ASN A 76 -6.25 -23.23 3.46
C ASN A 76 -6.32 -23.35 5.00
N LYS A 77 -5.35 -24.05 5.58
CA LYS A 77 -5.20 -24.27 7.03
C LYS A 77 -3.83 -23.83 7.49
N ASP A 78 -3.68 -23.56 8.79
CA ASP A 78 -2.37 -23.28 9.40
C ASP A 78 -2.04 -24.34 10.45
N LYS A 79 -1.62 -25.53 9.99
CA LYS A 79 -1.12 -26.56 10.89
C LYS A 79 0.31 -26.22 11.31
N SER A 80 0.58 -26.36 12.62
CA SER A 80 1.91 -26.15 13.19
C SER A 80 2.88 -27.23 12.73
N ARG A 81 4.18 -26.99 12.94
CA ARG A 81 5.24 -27.94 12.58
C ARG A 81 5.04 -29.31 13.25
N ASP A 82 4.51 -29.34 14.46
CA ASP A 82 4.32 -30.58 15.24
C ASP A 82 3.26 -31.51 14.65
N TYR A 83 2.37 -30.98 13.80
CA TYR A 83 1.41 -31.80 13.05
C TYR A 83 2.09 -32.63 11.96
N PHE A 84 3.24 -32.19 11.47
CA PHE A 84 4.00 -32.84 10.42
C PHE A 84 5.15 -33.62 11.06
N LYS A 85 5.31 -34.89 10.67
CA LYS A 85 6.49 -35.64 11.12
C LYS A 85 7.75 -34.92 10.62
N PRO A 86 8.83 -34.90 11.42
CA PRO A 86 10.08 -34.27 11.01
C PRO A 86 10.45 -34.81 9.64
N GLU A 87 10.59 -33.90 8.67
CA GLU A 87 10.70 -34.18 7.24
C GLU A 87 11.49 -35.46 6.98
N THR A 88 10.80 -36.58 6.85
CA THR A 88 11.26 -37.66 5.99
C THR A 88 11.09 -37.10 4.60
N VAL A 89 12.03 -36.23 4.21
CA VAL A 89 12.18 -35.70 2.86
C VAL A 89 11.94 -36.89 1.96
N SER A 90 10.88 -36.83 1.14
CA SER A 90 10.72 -37.79 0.07
C SER A 90 12.05 -37.83 -0.66
N ASN A 91 12.73 -38.98 -0.60
CA ASN A 91 14.09 -39.13 -1.15
C ASN A 91 14.14 -38.89 -2.67
N ASP A 92 13.00 -38.60 -3.31
CA ASP A 92 12.85 -38.37 -4.74
C ASP A 92 12.07 -37.08 -5.03
N VAL A 93 12.80 -35.95 -5.00
CA VAL A 93 12.28 -34.62 -5.35
C VAL A 93 11.65 -34.61 -6.75
N GLU A 94 12.22 -35.36 -7.70
CA GLU A 94 11.73 -35.40 -9.09
C GLU A 94 10.37 -36.11 -9.22
N LYS A 95 10.15 -37.19 -8.46
CA LYS A 95 8.81 -37.79 -8.34
C LYS A 95 7.80 -36.84 -7.69
N THR A 96 8.22 -36.04 -6.72
CA THR A 96 7.34 -35.03 -6.10
C THR A 96 7.02 -33.91 -7.09
N LYS A 97 7.99 -33.39 -7.85
CA LYS A 97 7.74 -32.42 -8.93
C LYS A 97 6.76 -32.94 -9.96
N THR A 98 6.96 -34.17 -10.42
CA THR A 98 6.06 -34.83 -11.38
C THR A 98 4.64 -34.90 -10.83
N PHE A 99 4.49 -35.31 -9.57
CA PHE A 99 3.20 -35.36 -8.89
C PHE A 99 2.55 -33.98 -8.76
N VAL A 100 3.31 -32.95 -8.34
CA VAL A 100 2.82 -31.58 -8.25
C VAL A 100 2.33 -31.08 -9.62
N GLY A 101 3.07 -31.38 -10.68
CA GLY A 101 2.68 -31.01 -12.04
C GLY A 101 1.38 -31.66 -12.50
N LEU A 102 1.20 -32.94 -12.20
CA LEU A 102 0.00 -33.70 -12.58
C LEU A 102 -1.26 -33.21 -11.86
N PHE A 103 -1.17 -32.92 -10.57
CA PHE A 103 -2.36 -32.71 -9.74
C PHE A 103 -2.59 -31.26 -9.29
N PHE A 104 -1.56 -30.43 -9.23
CA PHE A 104 -1.64 -29.05 -8.72
C PHE A 104 -1.06 -28.00 -9.68
N GLY A 105 -0.46 -28.41 -10.80
CA GLY A 105 0.27 -27.50 -11.67
C GLY A 105 -0.56 -26.33 -12.20
N SER A 106 -1.83 -26.57 -12.55
CA SER A 106 -2.74 -25.52 -12.99
C SER A 106 -3.07 -24.51 -11.89
N GLU A 107 -3.34 -24.97 -10.67
CA GLU A 107 -3.66 -24.16 -9.51
C GLU A 107 -2.47 -23.28 -9.10
N ILE A 108 -1.26 -23.88 -9.04
CA ILE A 108 -0.01 -23.15 -8.76
C ILE A 108 0.23 -22.08 -9.83
N LYS A 109 0.14 -22.44 -11.11
CA LYS A 109 0.37 -21.49 -12.21
C LYS A 109 -0.62 -20.33 -12.16
N SER A 110 -1.90 -20.61 -11.89
CA SER A 110 -2.94 -19.59 -11.78
C SER A 110 -2.64 -18.60 -10.65
N LEU A 111 -2.25 -19.09 -9.47
CA LEU A 111 -1.90 -18.25 -8.33
C LEU A 111 -0.74 -17.31 -8.65
N PHE A 112 0.36 -17.84 -9.23
CA PHE A 112 1.50 -16.98 -9.56
C PHE A 112 1.14 -15.96 -10.63
N LYS A 113 0.34 -16.34 -11.63
CA LYS A 113 -0.15 -15.41 -12.64
C LYS A 113 -0.91 -14.25 -11.99
N GLU A 114 -1.88 -14.53 -11.12
CA GLU A 114 -2.65 -13.54 -10.37
C GLU A 114 -1.73 -12.65 -9.51
N SER A 115 -0.77 -13.27 -8.80
CA SER A 115 0.19 -12.55 -7.94
C SER A 115 1.03 -11.54 -8.74
N PHE A 116 1.46 -11.91 -9.95
CA PHE A 116 2.18 -11.00 -10.83
C PHE A 116 1.25 -9.93 -11.43
N GLU A 117 0.05 -10.28 -11.88
CA GLU A 117 -0.92 -9.33 -12.46
C GLU A 117 -1.33 -8.25 -11.45
N GLU A 118 -1.60 -8.65 -10.20
CA GLU A 118 -2.07 -7.77 -9.13
C GLU A 118 -0.94 -7.12 -8.32
N ASN A 119 0.31 -7.49 -8.57
CA ASN A 119 1.48 -7.07 -7.79
C ASN A 119 1.38 -7.41 -6.28
N GLN A 120 0.70 -8.51 -5.94
CA GLN A 120 0.52 -8.98 -4.55
C GLN A 120 1.30 -10.28 -4.32
N PHE A 121 2.29 -10.24 -3.42
CA PHE A 121 3.24 -11.35 -3.27
C PHE A 121 3.10 -12.14 -1.96
N TYR A 122 2.13 -11.81 -1.09
CA TYR A 122 1.97 -12.49 0.20
C TYR A 122 1.79 -14.01 0.04
N LYS A 123 0.74 -14.46 -0.66
CA LYS A 123 0.48 -15.90 -0.91
C LYS A 123 1.59 -16.55 -1.74
N ALA A 124 2.11 -15.82 -2.73
CA ALA A 124 3.23 -16.28 -3.56
C ALA A 124 4.49 -16.56 -2.73
N SER A 125 4.81 -15.69 -1.76
CA SER A 125 5.98 -15.84 -0.89
C SER A 125 5.91 -17.08 0.00
N ILE A 126 4.71 -17.40 0.51
CA ILE A 126 4.46 -18.60 1.33
C ILE A 126 4.60 -19.85 0.47
N LEU A 127 3.93 -19.90 -0.68
CA LEU A 127 3.96 -21.07 -1.55
C LEU A 127 5.36 -21.31 -2.14
N ALA A 128 6.12 -20.24 -2.41
CA ALA A 128 7.48 -20.34 -2.92
C ALA A 128 8.46 -21.02 -1.95
N GLU A 129 8.12 -21.22 -0.67
CA GLU A 129 8.92 -22.09 0.20
C GLU A 129 9.02 -23.53 -0.31
N ALA A 130 8.01 -23.98 -1.07
CA ALA A 130 7.99 -25.29 -1.71
C ALA A 130 8.51 -25.26 -3.16
N PHE A 131 9.19 -24.19 -3.59
CA PHE A 131 9.60 -23.98 -4.99
C PHE A 131 10.44 -25.13 -5.58
N ILE A 132 11.25 -25.81 -4.76
CA ILE A 132 12.04 -26.99 -5.17
C ILE A 132 11.18 -28.14 -5.70
N TYR A 133 9.91 -28.21 -5.28
CA TYR A 133 8.94 -29.22 -5.70
C TYR A 133 8.08 -28.80 -6.88
N PHE A 134 8.32 -27.62 -7.47
CA PHE A 134 7.57 -27.20 -8.65
C PHE A 134 8.10 -27.88 -9.91
N PRO A 135 7.21 -28.25 -10.85
CA PRO A 135 7.62 -28.69 -12.18
C PRO A 135 8.48 -27.63 -12.86
N ASP A 136 9.49 -28.07 -13.61
CA ASP A 136 10.44 -27.17 -14.26
C ASP A 136 9.77 -26.13 -15.17
N THR A 137 8.65 -26.49 -15.81
CA THR A 137 7.85 -25.57 -16.64
C THR A 137 7.25 -24.42 -15.84
N ILE A 138 6.77 -24.70 -14.63
CA ILE A 138 6.21 -23.71 -13.71
C ILE A 138 7.33 -22.90 -13.06
N ALA A 139 8.40 -23.58 -12.61
CA ALA A 139 9.57 -22.91 -12.05
C ALA A 139 10.19 -21.91 -13.04
N TYR A 140 10.32 -22.31 -14.32
CA TYR A 140 10.78 -21.44 -15.40
C TYR A 140 9.86 -20.24 -15.58
N TYR A 141 8.54 -20.46 -15.65
CA TYR A 141 7.56 -19.37 -15.76
C TYR A 141 7.70 -18.35 -14.63
N ILE A 142 7.75 -18.82 -13.38
CA ILE A 142 7.88 -17.96 -12.20
C ILE A 142 9.19 -17.16 -12.23
N LEU A 143 10.30 -17.81 -12.58
CA LEU A 143 11.61 -17.14 -12.70
C LEU A 143 11.61 -16.09 -13.82
N HIS A 144 10.97 -16.40 -14.95
CA HIS A 144 10.83 -15.47 -16.07
C HIS A 144 10.04 -14.23 -15.67
N GLU A 145 8.85 -14.40 -15.10
CA GLU A 145 8.00 -13.30 -14.64
C GLU A 145 8.66 -12.46 -13.54
N ALA A 146 9.33 -13.10 -12.57
CA ALA A 146 10.08 -12.38 -11.53
C ALA A 146 11.20 -11.51 -12.13
N LYS A 147 11.89 -12.04 -13.14
CA LYS A 147 12.90 -11.28 -13.89
C LYS A 147 12.26 -10.13 -14.67
N ASP A 148 11.15 -10.36 -15.35
CA ASP A 148 10.44 -9.33 -16.12
C ASP A 148 9.95 -8.19 -15.21
N ARG A 149 9.51 -8.51 -13.98
CA ARG A 149 9.18 -7.48 -12.98
C ARG A 149 10.40 -6.63 -12.64
N LEU A 150 11.56 -7.25 -12.38
CA LEU A 150 12.79 -6.50 -12.15
C LEU A 150 13.21 -5.67 -13.37
N ASP A 151 12.96 -6.13 -14.59
CA ASP A 151 13.23 -5.36 -15.82
C ASP A 151 12.27 -4.16 -15.98
N ILE A 152 11.00 -4.33 -15.64
CA ILE A 152 10.03 -3.23 -15.53
C ILE A 152 10.50 -2.23 -14.49
N ALA A 153 10.85 -2.68 -13.28
CA ALA A 153 11.40 -1.85 -12.21
C ALA A 153 12.61 -1.04 -12.68
N HIS A 154 13.57 -1.72 -13.30
CA HIS A 154 14.77 -1.10 -13.84
C HIS A 154 14.43 0.02 -14.84
N SER A 155 13.54 -0.26 -15.80
CA SER A 155 13.16 0.72 -16.83
C SER A 155 12.47 1.96 -16.25
N ARG A 156 11.68 1.81 -15.19
CA ARG A 156 10.95 2.93 -14.55
C ARG A 156 11.82 3.75 -13.60
N LEU A 157 12.84 3.13 -13.02
CA LEU A 157 13.81 3.78 -12.12
C LEU A 157 14.97 4.45 -12.86
N MET A 158 15.09 4.29 -14.18
CA MET A 158 16.06 5.04 -14.98
C MET A 158 15.58 6.48 -15.21
N PRO A 159 16.41 7.52 -15.03
CA PRO A 159 16.06 8.89 -15.39
C PRO A 159 15.88 9.08 -16.91
N PRO A 160 14.90 9.87 -17.37
CA PRO A 160 13.82 10.47 -16.58
C PRO A 160 12.89 9.38 -16.02
N TYR A 161 12.55 9.48 -14.73
CA TYR A 161 11.76 8.45 -14.05
C TYR A 161 10.42 8.24 -14.75
N GLY A 162 10.06 6.97 -14.94
CA GLY A 162 8.76 6.60 -15.49
C GLY A 162 7.68 6.56 -14.40
N ASP A 163 6.49 6.08 -14.77
CA ASP A 163 5.38 5.85 -13.83
C ASP A 163 5.78 4.86 -12.71
N LEU A 164 6.01 5.40 -11.51
CA LEU A 164 6.45 4.65 -10.33
C LEU A 164 5.31 3.84 -9.68
N SER A 165 4.05 4.14 -10.00
CA SER A 165 2.90 3.36 -9.52
C SER A 165 2.93 1.91 -10.05
N LYS A 166 3.62 1.68 -11.18
CA LYS A 166 3.79 0.34 -11.74
C LYS A 166 4.82 -0.53 -11.02
N ILE A 167 5.54 0.04 -10.05
CA ILE A 167 6.62 -0.63 -9.33
C ILE A 167 6.45 -0.56 -7.81
N GLU A 168 5.21 -0.33 -7.34
CA GLU A 168 4.89 -0.26 -5.92
C GLU A 168 5.24 -1.53 -5.14
N TYR A 169 5.26 -2.69 -5.80
CA TYR A 169 5.71 -3.95 -5.19
C TYR A 169 7.15 -3.88 -4.66
N LEU A 170 7.98 -2.94 -5.12
CA LEU A 170 9.31 -2.69 -4.53
C LEU A 170 9.23 -2.12 -3.11
N LYS A 171 8.08 -1.60 -2.68
CA LYS A 171 7.79 -1.15 -1.31
C LYS A 171 7.32 -2.31 -0.41
N ASP A 172 6.98 -3.48 -0.97
CA ASP A 172 6.41 -4.63 -0.26
C ASP A 172 7.48 -5.66 0.14
N ALA A 173 7.56 -5.95 1.44
CA ALA A 173 8.48 -6.95 1.98
C ALA A 173 8.19 -8.37 1.45
N ASN A 174 6.94 -8.68 1.07
CA ASN A 174 6.57 -9.98 0.54
C ASN A 174 7.17 -10.24 -0.85
N PHE A 175 7.35 -9.20 -1.67
CA PHE A 175 8.03 -9.33 -2.96
C PHE A 175 9.47 -9.83 -2.77
N TYR A 176 10.21 -9.22 -1.85
CA TYR A 176 11.58 -9.64 -1.53
C TYR A 176 11.64 -10.99 -0.82
N ALA A 177 10.68 -11.29 0.05
CA ALA A 177 10.55 -12.62 0.66
C ALA A 177 10.34 -13.70 -0.41
N PHE A 178 9.46 -13.44 -1.38
CA PHE A 178 9.24 -14.29 -2.54
C PHE A 178 10.53 -14.47 -3.37
N LEU A 179 11.19 -13.37 -3.77
CA LEU A 179 12.45 -13.44 -4.51
C LEU A 179 13.52 -14.24 -3.76
N ASN A 180 13.58 -14.14 -2.44
CA ASN A 180 14.54 -14.87 -1.61
C ASN A 180 14.37 -16.40 -1.70
N LYS A 181 13.14 -16.89 -1.92
CA LYS A 181 12.85 -18.32 -2.07
C LYS A 181 13.19 -18.86 -3.46
N ILE A 182 13.12 -18.03 -4.49
CA ILE A 182 13.38 -18.41 -5.89
C ILE A 182 14.74 -17.93 -6.43
N LYS A 183 15.60 -17.39 -5.57
CA LYS A 183 16.81 -16.68 -5.97
C LYS A 183 17.76 -17.55 -6.80
N THR A 184 18.32 -16.93 -7.83
CA THR A 184 19.40 -17.47 -8.67
C THR A 184 20.42 -16.35 -8.90
N PRO A 185 21.69 -16.64 -9.25
CA PRO A 185 22.69 -15.60 -9.52
C PRO A 185 22.24 -14.56 -10.56
N LYS A 186 21.55 -14.99 -11.62
CA LYS A 186 21.03 -14.10 -12.67
C LYS A 186 19.88 -13.21 -12.19
N LEU A 187 19.04 -13.72 -11.30
CA LEU A 187 17.95 -12.94 -10.72
C LEU A 187 18.50 -11.92 -9.72
N GLU A 188 19.51 -12.31 -8.93
CA GLU A 188 20.19 -11.40 -8.00
C GLU A 188 20.92 -10.28 -8.72
N GLU A 189 21.60 -10.55 -9.85
CA GLU A 189 22.25 -9.51 -10.65
C GLU A 189 21.26 -8.41 -11.09
N LYS A 190 20.04 -8.79 -11.48
CA LYS A 190 18.99 -7.83 -11.82
C LYS A 190 18.45 -7.09 -10.62
N LEU A 191 18.21 -7.79 -9.52
CA LEU A 191 17.79 -7.18 -8.27
C LEU A 191 18.84 -6.16 -7.78
N HIS A 192 20.12 -6.49 -7.91
CA HIS A 192 21.22 -5.60 -7.60
C HIS A 192 21.20 -4.36 -8.50
N SER A 193 21.00 -4.51 -9.81
CA SER A 193 20.87 -3.35 -10.72
C SER A 193 19.70 -2.43 -10.34
N VAL A 194 18.53 -3.01 -10.03
CA VAL A 194 17.36 -2.27 -9.52
C VAL A 194 17.70 -1.56 -8.22
N PHE A 195 18.41 -2.22 -7.30
CA PHE A 195 18.81 -1.65 -6.02
C PHE A 195 19.76 -0.47 -6.16
N GLU A 196 20.73 -0.53 -7.09
CA GLU A 196 21.61 0.60 -7.39
C GLU A 196 20.83 1.82 -7.91
N LEU A 197 19.78 1.60 -8.72
CA LEU A 197 18.90 2.69 -9.17
C LEU A 197 18.10 3.30 -8.01
N ILE A 198 17.62 2.48 -7.07
CA ILE A 198 16.98 2.96 -5.84
C ILE A 198 17.97 3.78 -4.99
N ILE A 199 19.23 3.32 -4.87
CA ILE A 199 20.30 4.07 -4.22
C ILE A 199 20.52 5.43 -4.89
N ASN A 200 20.58 5.46 -6.22
CA ASN A 200 20.77 6.70 -6.97
C ASN A 200 19.59 7.66 -6.77
N MET A 201 18.36 7.15 -6.79
CA MET A 201 17.16 7.93 -6.47
C MET A 201 17.23 8.53 -5.05
N PHE A 202 17.65 7.74 -4.07
CA PHE A 202 17.85 8.21 -2.70
C PHE A 202 18.95 9.28 -2.60
N ASN A 203 20.06 9.12 -3.33
CA ASN A 203 21.15 10.09 -3.31
C ASN A 203 20.75 11.42 -3.97
N GLN A 204 19.83 11.40 -4.96
CA GLN A 204 19.27 12.58 -5.58
C GLN A 204 18.18 13.24 -4.72
N ASN A 205 17.35 12.42 -4.08
CA ASN A 205 16.31 12.86 -3.15
C ASN A 205 16.27 11.92 -1.93
N SER A 206 16.89 12.35 -0.82
CA SER A 206 16.95 11.59 0.42
C SER A 206 15.59 11.39 1.10
N TYR A 207 14.55 12.10 0.64
CA TYR A 207 13.17 11.98 1.12
C TYR A 207 12.28 11.14 0.18
N SER A 208 12.85 10.46 -0.83
CA SER A 208 12.09 9.54 -1.69
C SER A 208 11.45 8.42 -0.86
N GLU A 209 10.12 8.42 -0.81
CA GLU A 209 9.34 7.40 -0.11
C GLU A 209 9.58 6.02 -0.72
N LEU A 210 9.56 5.92 -2.05
CA LEU A 210 9.81 4.67 -2.76
C LEU A 210 11.15 4.08 -2.32
N ALA A 211 12.21 4.90 -2.28
CA ALA A 211 13.53 4.44 -1.88
C ALA A 211 13.59 4.05 -0.39
N GLY A 212 13.03 4.89 0.50
CA GLY A 212 12.98 4.60 1.94
C GLY A 212 12.23 3.30 2.26
N LYS A 213 11.04 3.11 1.68
CA LYS A 213 10.24 1.89 1.86
C LYS A 213 10.90 0.68 1.20
N ALA A 214 11.48 0.82 0.01
CA ALA A 214 12.20 -0.27 -0.65
C ALA A 214 13.42 -0.73 0.16
N PHE A 215 14.17 0.19 0.78
CA PHE A 215 15.28 -0.17 1.69
C PHE A 215 14.82 -0.93 2.94
N SER A 216 13.63 -0.62 3.46
CA SER A 216 13.05 -1.41 4.56
C SER A 216 12.60 -2.79 4.07
N ALA A 217 11.89 -2.83 2.94
CA ALA A 217 11.29 -4.04 2.40
C ALA A 217 12.32 -5.08 1.92
N ILE A 218 13.44 -4.64 1.34
CA ILE A 218 14.52 -5.53 0.90
C ILE A 218 15.17 -6.31 2.04
N GLY A 219 14.93 -5.91 3.31
CA GLY A 219 15.37 -6.67 4.47
C GLY A 219 14.87 -8.12 4.52
N SER A 220 13.81 -8.46 3.78
CA SER A 220 13.32 -9.83 3.61
C SER A 220 14.12 -10.66 2.60
N TYR A 221 15.10 -10.06 1.90
CA TYR A 221 15.99 -10.74 0.96
C TYR A 221 17.36 -11.02 1.57
N ALA A 222 17.83 -12.27 1.44
CA ALA A 222 19.18 -12.65 1.82
C ALA A 222 20.03 -12.86 0.56
N ALA A 223 20.92 -11.91 0.28
CA ALA A 223 21.80 -11.95 -0.89
C ALA A 223 22.75 -13.16 -0.89
N LEU A 224 23.07 -13.64 -2.09
CA LEU A 224 24.06 -14.67 -2.38
C LEU A 224 25.47 -14.08 -2.31
N ASP A 225 25.66 -12.86 -2.83
CA ASP A 225 26.92 -12.12 -2.75
C ASP A 225 27.06 -11.31 -1.45
N GLY A 226 28.23 -11.41 -0.83
CA GLY A 226 28.54 -10.72 0.43
C GLY A 226 28.59 -9.19 0.31
N ASN A 227 29.05 -8.66 -0.84
CA ASN A 227 29.07 -7.20 -1.04
C ASN A 227 27.64 -6.66 -1.21
N PHE A 228 26.79 -7.38 -1.94
CA PHE A 228 25.39 -7.01 -2.07
C PHE A 228 24.65 -7.10 -0.72
N ALA A 229 24.89 -8.14 0.07
CA ALA A 229 24.37 -8.26 1.43
C ALA A 229 24.74 -7.05 2.31
N GLU A 230 26.01 -6.63 2.25
CA GLU A 230 26.48 -5.47 3.01
C GLU A 230 25.84 -4.16 2.53
N LYS A 231 25.68 -3.98 1.22
CA LYS A 231 24.96 -2.84 0.66
C LYS A 231 23.51 -2.78 1.14
N ILE A 232 22.79 -3.91 1.11
CA ILE A 232 21.43 -4.02 1.63
C ILE A 232 21.40 -3.57 3.09
N ARG A 233 22.33 -4.05 3.92
CA ARG A 233 22.41 -3.70 5.35
C ARG A 233 22.60 -2.20 5.56
N ILE A 234 23.58 -1.59 4.88
CA ILE A 234 23.90 -0.17 5.00
C ILE A 234 22.69 0.70 4.62
N TYR A 235 22.04 0.40 3.49
CA TYR A 235 20.95 1.23 3.00
C TYR A 235 19.63 0.99 3.72
N ARG A 236 19.40 -0.21 4.26
CA ARG A 236 18.30 -0.46 5.21
C ARG A 236 18.44 0.40 6.46
N ASP A 237 19.64 0.44 7.03
CA ASP A 237 19.92 1.25 8.22
C ASP A 237 19.75 2.75 7.91
N LYS A 238 20.21 3.22 6.74
CA LYS A 238 19.95 4.60 6.26
C LYS A 238 18.46 4.86 6.09
N GLY A 239 17.73 4.00 5.38
CA GLY A 239 16.29 4.10 5.18
C GLY A 239 15.53 4.24 6.50
N SER A 240 15.90 3.48 7.53
CA SER A 240 15.29 3.55 8.86
C SER A 240 15.57 4.85 9.64
N GLN A 241 16.65 5.57 9.31
CA GLN A 241 17.01 6.83 9.96
C GLN A 241 16.30 8.03 9.33
N PHE A 242 16.09 8.01 8.01
CA PHE A 242 15.41 9.07 7.26
C PHE A 242 13.89 8.85 7.20
N TYR A 243 13.44 7.60 7.26
CA TYR A 243 12.04 7.21 7.43
C TYR A 243 11.82 6.73 8.87
N LYS A 244 11.69 7.67 9.81
CA LYS A 244 11.02 7.38 11.07
C LYS A 244 9.54 7.69 10.87
N PRO A 245 8.63 6.69 10.82
CA PRO A 245 7.24 7.00 11.07
C PRO A 245 7.19 7.75 12.40
N TYR A 246 6.44 8.85 12.46
CA TYR A 246 6.25 9.58 13.70
C TYR A 246 5.62 8.63 14.71
N SER A 247 6.43 7.93 15.49
CA SER A 247 5.98 7.26 16.69
C SER A 247 5.73 8.39 17.67
N PRO A 248 4.47 8.75 18.01
CA PRO A 248 4.26 9.70 19.08
C PRO A 248 5.03 9.15 20.27
N ARG A 249 5.96 9.93 20.82
CA ARG A 249 6.67 9.60 22.07
C ARG A 249 5.58 9.09 23.01
N LYS A 250 5.57 7.77 23.29
CA LYS A 250 4.64 7.18 24.25
C LYS A 250 4.89 7.95 25.54
N LYS A 251 4.03 8.93 25.86
CA LYS A 251 3.97 9.52 27.20
C LYS A 251 3.87 8.32 28.12
N ASN A 252 4.77 8.21 29.07
CA ASN A 252 4.83 7.11 30.01
C ASN A 252 3.49 7.06 30.78
N ARG A 253 2.55 6.25 30.29
CA ARG A 253 1.18 6.09 30.78
C ARG A 253 1.13 5.00 31.85
N THR A 254 2.23 4.77 32.58
CA THR A 254 2.29 3.90 33.77
C THR A 254 1.20 4.25 34.78
N TRP A 255 0.83 5.53 34.90
CA TRP A 255 -0.28 5.97 35.75
C TRP A 255 -1.65 5.42 35.34
N ILE A 256 -1.89 5.16 34.04
CA ILE A 256 -3.16 4.57 33.56
C ILE A 256 -3.27 3.11 34.01
N TYR A 257 -2.17 2.35 33.98
CA TYR A 257 -2.16 0.98 34.47
C TYR A 257 -2.36 0.91 36.00
N VAL A 258 -1.86 1.89 36.76
CA VAL A 258 -2.13 2.02 38.20
C VAL A 258 -3.60 2.34 38.46
N VAL A 259 -4.20 3.26 37.70
CA VAL A 259 -5.62 3.62 37.84
C VAL A 259 -6.54 2.45 37.44
N VAL A 260 -6.25 1.76 36.34
CA VAL A 260 -6.99 0.57 35.91
C VAL A 260 -6.83 -0.56 36.92
N GLY A 261 -5.61 -0.81 37.43
CA GLY A 261 -5.36 -1.79 38.49
C GLY A 261 -6.12 -1.50 39.78
N ALA A 262 -6.16 -0.23 40.21
CA ALA A 262 -6.94 0.19 41.37
C ALA A 262 -8.46 0.00 41.15
N PHE A 263 -8.95 0.27 39.94
CA PHE A 263 -10.38 0.09 39.61
C PHE A 263 -10.78 -1.39 39.56
N VAL A 264 -9.91 -2.26 39.04
CA VAL A 264 -10.10 -3.72 39.04
C VAL A 264 -10.08 -4.25 40.48
N LEU A 265 -9.13 -3.83 41.31
CA LEU A 265 -9.09 -4.23 42.73
C LEU A 265 -10.29 -3.73 43.53
N LEU A 266 -10.78 -2.51 43.25
CA LEU A 266 -12.03 -2.01 43.83
C LEU A 266 -13.23 -2.85 43.41
N ARG A 267 -13.32 -3.24 42.13
CA ARG A 267 -14.39 -4.13 41.64
C ARG A 267 -14.32 -5.51 42.27
N VAL A 268 -13.13 -6.11 42.38
CA VAL A 268 -12.93 -7.41 43.03
C VAL A 268 -13.25 -7.34 44.52
N GLY A 269 -12.85 -6.26 45.20
CA GLY A 269 -13.20 -6.00 46.60
C GLY A 269 -14.70 -5.83 46.82
N PHE A 270 -15.40 -5.14 45.90
CA PHE A 270 -16.86 -5.01 45.94
C PHE A 270 -17.55 -6.36 45.68
N PHE A 271 -17.05 -7.14 44.71
CA PHE A 271 -17.59 -8.44 44.34
C PHE A 271 -17.37 -9.51 45.43
N LEU A 272 -16.26 -9.47 46.16
CA LEU A 272 -15.98 -10.35 47.30
C LEU A 272 -16.73 -9.95 48.59
N SER A 273 -17.19 -8.70 48.70
CA SER A 273 -17.96 -8.23 49.86
C SER A 273 -19.45 -8.61 49.82
N THR A 274 -19.96 -9.01 48.65
CA THR A 274 -21.37 -9.39 48.47
C THR A 274 -21.48 -10.81 47.91
N ASN A 275 -21.89 -11.74 48.79
CA ASN A 275 -22.31 -13.12 48.53
C ASN A 275 -21.24 -14.23 48.68
N SER A 276 -21.13 -14.69 49.93
CA SER A 276 -21.18 -16.12 50.26
C SER A 276 -22.33 -16.84 49.55
N PHE A 277 -22.05 -18.01 48.93
CA PHE A 277 -22.94 -19.13 48.53
C PHE A 277 -22.65 -19.64 47.10
N PHE A 278 -21.67 -20.53 46.94
CA PHE A 278 -21.87 -21.96 46.61
C PHE A 278 -20.53 -22.64 46.25
N ASN A 279 -20.23 -23.71 46.99
CA ASN A 279 -19.22 -24.71 46.66
C ASN A 279 -19.73 -25.64 45.54
N ARG A 280 -18.94 -25.83 44.48
CA ARG A 280 -18.66 -27.17 43.91
C ARG A 280 -17.36 -27.13 43.08
N SER A 281 -16.40 -27.91 43.56
CA SER A 281 -15.18 -28.45 42.93
C SER A 281 -15.49 -29.13 41.57
N HIS A 282 -14.63 -29.18 40.55
CA HIS A 282 -13.17 -29.36 40.52
C HIS A 282 -12.52 -28.78 39.25
N ASP A 283 -11.20 -28.59 39.37
CA ASP A 283 -10.14 -28.61 38.37
C ASP A 283 -10.09 -27.53 37.29
N TYR A 284 -9.22 -26.55 37.53
CA TYR A 284 -8.47 -25.87 36.48
C TYR A 284 -6.97 -25.92 36.79
N ASN A 285 -6.23 -26.55 35.88
CA ASN A 285 -4.79 -26.45 35.76
C ASN A 285 -4.40 -25.02 35.39
N ASN A 286 -3.25 -24.61 35.91
CA ASN A 286 -2.57 -23.35 35.62
C ASN A 286 -2.37 -23.14 34.11
N ASP A 287 -2.86 -21.98 33.67
CA ASP A 287 -2.17 -20.96 32.88
C ASP A 287 -1.18 -21.41 31.80
N ASP A 288 -1.59 -21.22 30.54
CA ASP A 288 -0.73 -20.51 29.61
C ASP A 288 -1.56 -19.57 28.73
N TYR A 289 -1.03 -18.36 28.56
CA TYR A 289 -1.73 -17.19 28.03
C TYR A 289 -2.09 -17.35 26.55
N ASN A 290 -3.39 -17.41 26.25
CA ASN A 290 -3.92 -17.28 24.90
C ASN A 290 -4.03 -15.79 24.55
N TYR A 291 -3.15 -15.30 23.68
CA TYR A 291 -3.32 -14.01 22.99
C TYR A 291 -4.19 -14.28 21.76
N ASP A 292 -5.50 -14.04 21.87
CA ASP A 292 -6.37 -13.91 20.71
C ASP A 292 -6.05 -12.55 20.05
N GLU A 293 -5.19 -12.58 19.03
CA GLU A 293 -4.94 -11.44 18.16
C GLU A 293 -6.06 -11.41 17.11
N TYR A 294 -7.04 -10.53 17.33
CA TYR A 294 -7.99 -10.13 16.30
C TYR A 294 -7.21 -9.61 15.10
N TYR A 295 -7.28 -10.33 13.98
CA TYR A 295 -6.87 -9.82 12.68
C TYR A 295 -7.85 -8.73 12.25
N GLU A 296 -7.49 -7.47 12.48
CA GLU A 296 -8.02 -6.38 11.68
C GLU A 296 -7.42 -6.49 10.28
N GLU A 297 -8.32 -6.64 9.32
CA GLU A 297 -8.08 -6.53 7.89
C GLU A 297 -7.35 -5.20 7.63
N ASN A 298 -6.04 -5.27 7.34
CA ASN A 298 -5.22 -4.12 6.97
C ASN A 298 -5.68 -3.60 5.59
N ASN A 299 -6.77 -2.85 5.57
CA ASN A 299 -6.90 -1.75 4.62
C ASN A 299 -5.65 -0.90 4.77
N SER A 300 -5.02 -0.56 3.66
CA SER A 300 -3.89 0.36 3.57
C SER A 300 -4.29 1.72 4.15
N ASN A 301 -4.19 1.85 5.47
CA ASN A 301 -4.44 3.10 6.16
C ASN A 301 -3.26 4.02 5.85
N LEU A 302 -3.44 4.82 4.79
CA LEU A 302 -2.80 6.12 4.68
C LEU A 302 -2.86 6.80 6.05
N ASP A 303 -1.74 7.37 6.50
CA ASP A 303 -1.64 8.04 7.80
C ASP A 303 -2.88 8.93 8.01
N PRO A 304 -3.56 8.85 9.17
CA PRO A 304 -4.67 9.74 9.51
C PRO A 304 -4.36 11.21 9.23
N TYR A 305 -3.11 11.65 9.42
CA TYR A 305 -2.67 13.00 9.08
C TYR A 305 -2.86 13.34 7.60
N TYR A 306 -2.57 12.39 6.71
CA TYR A 306 -2.56 12.55 5.26
C TYR A 306 -3.97 12.43 4.65
N THR A 307 -4.79 11.51 5.16
CA THR A 307 -6.21 11.43 4.81
C THR A 307 -6.98 12.67 5.29
N GLU A 308 -6.66 13.17 6.49
CA GLU A 308 -7.17 14.45 6.97
C GLU A 308 -6.71 15.63 6.10
N MET A 309 -5.47 15.63 5.59
CA MET A 309 -4.97 16.73 4.78
C MET A 309 -5.68 16.81 3.43
N ARG A 310 -5.85 15.67 2.75
CA ARG A 310 -6.64 15.59 1.51
C ARG A 310 -8.05 16.13 1.73
N PHE A 311 -8.72 15.68 2.79
CA PHE A 311 -10.05 16.17 3.15
C PHE A 311 -10.07 17.68 3.43
N LYS A 312 -9.05 18.22 4.11
CA LYS A 312 -8.92 19.66 4.40
C LYS A 312 -8.74 20.49 3.13
N ILE A 313 -7.94 20.03 2.17
CA ILE A 313 -7.72 20.72 0.88
C ILE A 313 -8.97 20.65 0.01
N ASP A 314 -9.58 19.48 -0.13
CA ASP A 314 -10.83 19.32 -0.88
C ASP A 314 -11.95 20.19 -0.28
N SER A 315 -12.02 20.25 1.06
CA SER A 315 -12.94 21.15 1.77
C SER A 315 -12.61 22.63 1.51
N PHE A 316 -11.33 22.99 1.42
CA PHE A 316 -10.90 24.35 1.09
C PHE A 316 -11.23 24.73 -0.36
N HIS A 317 -11.05 23.82 -1.32
CA HIS A 317 -11.42 24.06 -2.73
C HIS A 317 -12.93 24.23 -2.88
N ASN A 318 -13.73 23.36 -2.24
CA ASN A 318 -15.18 23.52 -2.19
C ASN A 318 -15.59 24.83 -1.50
N PHE A 319 -14.87 25.23 -0.45
CA PHE A 319 -15.04 26.55 0.16
C PHE A 319 -14.80 27.67 -0.87
N LEU A 320 -13.76 27.59 -1.69
CA LEU A 320 -13.46 28.61 -2.70
C LEU A 320 -14.44 28.65 -3.87
N SER A 321 -15.02 27.52 -4.29
CA SER A 321 -15.84 27.42 -5.51
C SER A 321 -17.36 27.34 -5.30
N ASP A 322 -17.84 26.73 -4.22
CA ASP A 322 -19.24 26.28 -4.09
C ASP A 322 -20.10 27.21 -3.22
N PHE A 323 -19.81 28.51 -3.22
CA PHE A 323 -20.58 29.51 -2.48
C PHE A 323 -21.66 30.17 -3.34
N LYS A 324 -22.78 30.55 -2.72
CA LYS A 324 -23.78 31.39 -3.40
C LYS A 324 -23.40 32.85 -3.28
N ALA A 325 -23.15 33.51 -4.42
CA ALA A 325 -22.84 34.94 -4.45
C ALA A 325 -23.92 35.82 -3.76
N SER A 326 -25.18 35.36 -3.74
CA SER A 326 -26.29 36.02 -3.06
C SER A 326 -26.25 35.96 -1.52
N GLU A 327 -25.45 35.06 -0.95
CA GLU A 327 -25.29 34.89 0.51
C GLU A 327 -24.18 35.80 1.07
N ILE A 328 -23.54 36.60 0.22
CA ILE A 328 -22.42 37.49 0.59
C ILE A 328 -22.89 38.95 0.68
N LYS A 329 -22.81 39.56 1.88
CA LYS A 329 -23.31 40.94 2.11
C LYS A 329 -22.24 42.00 2.34
N ASP A 330 -21.23 41.73 3.16
CA ASP A 330 -20.19 42.71 3.48
C ASP A 330 -18.85 42.28 2.90
N PHE A 331 -18.26 43.11 2.03
CA PHE A 331 -16.91 42.91 1.53
C PHE A 331 -15.97 43.95 2.13
N THR A 332 -14.89 43.50 2.77
CA THR A 332 -13.73 44.35 2.98
C THR A 332 -12.73 44.00 1.88
N ILE A 333 -12.68 44.84 0.85
CA ILE A 333 -11.69 44.71 -0.23
C ILE A 333 -10.33 45.00 0.38
N ASN A 334 -9.40 44.05 0.30
CA ASN A 334 -8.02 44.32 0.66
C ASN A 334 -7.33 45.00 -0.52
N SER A 335 -7.44 46.33 -0.58
CA SER A 335 -6.81 47.17 -1.61
C SER A 335 -5.28 47.19 -1.52
N GLY A 336 -4.69 46.61 -0.46
CA GLY A 336 -3.25 46.55 -0.22
C GLY A 336 -2.52 45.36 -0.84
N LEU A 337 -3.24 44.30 -1.25
CA LEU A 337 -2.64 43.10 -1.85
C LEU A 337 -1.92 43.46 -3.17
N LYS A 338 -0.67 43.05 -3.29
CA LYS A 338 0.18 43.17 -4.48
C LYS A 338 0.42 41.80 -5.09
N SER A 339 0.76 41.76 -6.38
CA SER A 339 1.15 40.49 -7.01
C SER A 339 2.37 39.90 -6.30
N GLY A 340 2.27 38.62 -5.92
CA GLY A 340 3.24 37.89 -5.11
C GLY A 340 2.93 37.81 -3.62
N ASP A 341 1.93 38.56 -3.12
CA ASP A 341 1.48 38.41 -1.73
C ASP A 341 0.69 37.10 -1.56
N ASN A 342 0.73 36.51 -0.37
CA ASN A 342 -0.05 35.32 -0.01
C ASN A 342 -1.39 35.74 0.61
N PRO A 343 -2.54 35.48 -0.04
CA PRO A 343 -3.84 35.78 0.54
C PRO A 343 -4.39 34.68 1.46
N PHE A 344 -3.72 33.51 1.59
CA PHE A 344 -4.26 32.31 2.24
C PHE A 344 -3.38 31.73 3.36
N GLU A 345 -3.36 32.36 4.52
CA GLU A 345 -2.43 32.01 5.61
C GLU A 345 -2.84 30.78 6.46
N THR A 346 -4.06 30.26 6.33
CA THR A 346 -4.51 29.09 7.09
C THR A 346 -3.73 27.83 6.70
N PHE A 347 -3.54 27.61 5.40
CA PHE A 347 -2.88 26.41 4.85
C PHE A 347 -1.57 26.73 4.14
N TYR A 348 -1.46 27.92 3.55
CA TYR A 348 -0.31 28.30 2.74
C TYR A 348 0.58 29.28 3.52
N GLN A 349 1.88 29.03 3.53
CA GLN A 349 2.84 29.85 4.27
C GLN A 349 3.34 31.00 3.40
N THR A 350 3.61 32.16 4.00
CA THR A 350 4.27 33.27 3.31
C THR A 350 5.76 32.96 3.19
N VAL A 351 6.25 32.80 1.97
CA VAL A 351 7.66 32.50 1.70
C VAL A 351 8.42 33.83 1.52
N GLU A 352 9.55 33.99 2.21
CA GLU A 352 10.43 35.14 2.02
C GLU A 352 11.09 35.10 0.63
N LYS A 353 11.17 36.24 -0.05
CA LYS A 353 11.82 36.32 -1.37
C LYS A 353 13.31 36.00 -1.24
N SER A 354 13.73 34.81 -1.68
CA SER A 354 15.14 34.45 -1.78
C SER A 354 15.75 34.98 -3.07
N GLU A 355 17.03 35.38 -3.03
CA GLU A 355 17.84 35.79 -4.19
C GLU A 355 18.34 34.56 -4.99
N SER A 356 17.46 33.59 -5.26
CA SER A 356 17.82 32.43 -6.08
C SER A 356 17.85 32.79 -7.58
N ASN A 357 18.80 32.22 -8.32
CA ASN A 357 18.87 32.35 -9.79
C ASN A 357 17.89 31.42 -10.53
N ASP A 358 17.32 30.43 -9.84
CA ASP A 358 16.27 29.54 -10.38
C ASP A 358 14.89 30.06 -9.98
N TYR A 359 14.23 30.70 -10.94
CA TYR A 359 12.89 31.24 -10.80
C TYR A 359 12.04 30.97 -12.03
N VAL A 360 10.74 30.81 -11.82
CA VAL A 360 9.75 30.73 -12.89
C VAL A 360 8.90 31.99 -12.86
N LYS A 361 8.76 32.66 -13.99
CA LYS A 361 7.92 33.85 -14.08
C LYS A 361 6.55 33.48 -14.62
N VAL A 362 5.51 33.80 -13.85
CA VAL A 362 4.12 33.60 -14.29
C VAL A 362 3.49 34.95 -14.57
N LYS A 363 2.93 35.11 -15.76
CA LYS A 363 2.28 36.34 -16.21
C LYS A 363 0.80 36.08 -16.44
N ASN A 364 -0.04 36.89 -15.80
CA ASN A 364 -1.48 36.85 -15.95
C ASN A 364 -1.91 37.88 -17.00
N ASN A 365 -2.10 37.45 -18.24
CA ASN A 365 -2.63 38.27 -19.33
C ASN A 365 -4.17 38.22 -19.41
N THR A 366 -4.84 37.76 -18.37
CA THR A 366 -6.31 37.72 -18.31
C THR A 366 -6.89 39.04 -17.77
N ALA A 367 -8.20 39.22 -17.93
CA ALA A 367 -8.95 40.33 -17.33
C ALA A 367 -9.41 40.05 -15.88
N TYR A 368 -8.91 38.98 -15.27
CA TYR A 368 -9.29 38.49 -13.95
C TYR A 368 -8.05 38.41 -13.07
N ASP A 369 -8.23 38.59 -11.77
CA ASP A 369 -7.17 38.32 -10.81
C ASP A 369 -7.14 36.81 -10.54
N MET A 370 -5.98 36.28 -10.16
CA MET A 370 -5.83 34.88 -9.80
C MET A 370 -4.99 34.69 -8.54
N VAL A 371 -5.13 33.51 -7.93
CA VAL A 371 -4.25 33.00 -6.89
C VAL A 371 -3.72 31.66 -7.37
N LEU A 372 -2.39 31.53 -7.39
CA LEU A 372 -1.70 30.29 -7.66
C LEU A 372 -1.49 29.57 -6.32
N LEU A 373 -2.05 28.38 -6.18
CA LEU A 373 -1.92 27.54 -4.99
C LEU A 373 -0.80 26.53 -5.21
N GLU A 374 0.38 26.77 -4.64
CA GLU A 374 1.52 25.86 -4.73
C GLU A 374 1.36 24.73 -3.71
N ASN A 375 1.31 23.50 -4.21
CA ASN A 375 1.28 22.29 -3.41
C ASN A 375 2.43 21.38 -3.82
N ASN A 376 3.06 20.73 -2.86
CA ASN A 376 4.00 19.65 -3.16
C ASN A 376 3.25 18.32 -3.18
N ILE A 377 3.42 17.53 -4.24
CA ILE A 377 2.95 16.14 -4.23
C ILE A 377 3.89 15.34 -3.33
N ILE A 378 3.32 14.79 -2.26
CA ILE A 378 3.98 13.82 -1.39
C ILE A 378 3.13 12.54 -1.42
N TYR A 379 3.75 11.37 -1.28
CA TYR A 379 3.03 10.08 -1.20
C TYR A 379 2.12 9.78 -2.41
N ASP A 380 2.68 9.78 -3.62
CA ASP A 380 2.07 9.37 -4.91
C ASP A 380 0.72 10.04 -5.29
N SER A 381 0.15 10.94 -4.46
CA SER A 381 -1.13 11.63 -4.72
C SER A 381 -1.52 12.76 -3.75
N ILE A 382 -0.76 12.99 -2.67
CA ILE A 382 -1.18 13.89 -1.58
C ILE A 382 -0.58 15.27 -1.79
N LYS A 383 -1.45 16.24 -2.04
CA LYS A 383 -1.09 17.65 -2.16
C LYS A 383 -0.82 18.19 -0.76
N MET A 384 0.39 18.69 -0.53
CA MET A 384 0.76 19.37 0.71
C MET A 384 0.90 20.87 0.43
N PRO A 385 0.08 21.74 1.04
CA PRO A 385 0.11 23.18 0.80
C PRO A 385 1.46 23.79 1.19
N VAL A 386 2.05 24.56 0.27
CA VAL A 386 3.33 25.23 0.49
C VAL A 386 3.10 26.72 0.67
N THR A 387 2.70 27.40 -0.39
CA THR A 387 2.49 28.85 -0.44
C THR A 387 1.43 29.19 -1.49
N ALA A 388 0.88 30.39 -1.41
CA ALA A 388 -0.04 30.90 -2.42
C ALA A 388 0.43 32.26 -2.92
N TYR A 389 0.23 32.51 -4.20
CA TYR A 389 0.64 33.77 -4.85
C TYR A 389 -0.57 34.43 -5.48
N TYR A 390 -0.96 35.58 -4.93
CA TYR A 390 -1.92 36.46 -5.58
C TYR A 390 -1.27 37.10 -6.81
N LEU A 391 -2.01 37.20 -7.91
CA LEU A 391 -1.53 37.73 -9.17
C LEU A 391 -2.64 38.55 -9.83
N LYS A 392 -2.43 39.87 -9.88
CA LYS A 392 -3.38 40.81 -10.49
C LYS A 392 -3.48 40.63 -12.00
N ALA A 393 -4.64 40.97 -12.55
CA ALA A 393 -4.85 41.06 -13.98
C ALA A 393 -3.79 41.95 -14.65
N GLY A 394 -3.13 41.43 -15.69
CA GLY A 394 -2.08 42.12 -16.45
C GLY A 394 -0.69 42.13 -15.78
N GLU A 395 -0.56 41.63 -14.55
CA GLU A 395 0.70 41.62 -13.81
C GLU A 395 1.44 40.28 -13.93
N LYS A 396 2.63 40.23 -13.34
CA LYS A 396 3.51 39.07 -13.31
C LYS A 396 4.01 38.82 -11.89
N VAL A 397 4.20 37.57 -11.53
CA VAL A 397 4.85 37.14 -10.30
C VAL A 397 6.07 36.28 -10.63
N ILE A 398 7.06 36.33 -9.76
CA ILE A 398 8.24 35.48 -9.81
C ILE A 398 8.04 34.41 -8.72
N LEU A 399 8.01 33.15 -9.14
CA LEU A 399 7.96 31.98 -8.27
C LEU A 399 9.41 31.55 -8.02
N ASN A 400 9.88 31.72 -6.78
CA ASN A 400 11.25 31.39 -6.41
C ASN A 400 11.32 29.95 -5.91
N SER A 401 12.34 29.19 -6.34
CA SER A 401 12.60 27.83 -5.81
C SER A 401 11.40 26.88 -5.92
N VAL A 402 10.75 26.85 -7.09
CA VAL A 402 9.68 25.87 -7.39
C VAL A 402 10.26 24.47 -7.26
N ALA A 403 9.74 23.68 -6.32
CA ALA A 403 10.19 22.30 -6.13
C ALA A 403 9.86 21.46 -7.37
N SER A 404 10.69 20.45 -7.67
CA SER A 404 10.46 19.57 -8.83
C SER A 404 9.17 18.74 -8.74
N ASN A 405 8.56 18.66 -7.55
CA ASN A 405 7.27 18.02 -7.29
C ASN A 405 6.16 19.02 -6.96
N ALA A 406 6.36 20.31 -7.26
CA ALA A 406 5.36 21.34 -7.07
C ALA A 406 4.30 21.24 -8.17
N VAL A 407 3.04 21.22 -7.74
CA VAL A 407 1.86 21.40 -8.58
C VAL A 407 1.12 22.66 -8.16
N PHE A 408 0.58 23.34 -9.16
CA PHE A 408 -0.19 24.55 -8.97
C PHE A 408 -1.65 24.26 -9.26
N ASN A 409 -2.55 24.70 -8.38
CA ASN A 409 -3.97 24.81 -8.66
C ASN A 409 -4.33 26.29 -8.84
N ILE A 410 -5.21 26.62 -9.79
CA ILE A 410 -5.48 28.01 -10.16
C ILE A 410 -6.86 28.42 -9.65
N TYR A 411 -6.89 29.37 -8.73
CA TYR A 411 -8.11 30.05 -8.29
C TYR A 411 -8.24 31.39 -9.02
N ILE A 412 -9.35 31.66 -9.71
CA ILE A 412 -9.47 32.86 -10.54
C ILE A 412 -10.84 33.55 -10.39
N GLY A 413 -10.84 34.89 -10.40
CA GLY A 413 -12.07 35.65 -10.28
C GLY A 413 -11.87 37.16 -10.25
N LYS A 414 -12.91 37.87 -9.81
CA LYS A 414 -12.89 39.33 -9.61
C LYS A 414 -13.22 39.68 -8.17
N ASN A 415 -12.63 40.79 -7.71
CA ASN A 415 -12.87 41.39 -6.41
C ASN A 415 -12.55 40.43 -5.25
N LEU A 416 -11.26 40.10 -5.07
CA LEU A 416 -10.79 39.31 -3.92
C LEU A 416 -11.02 40.10 -2.63
N ALA A 417 -11.82 39.56 -1.71
CA ALA A 417 -12.22 40.26 -0.50
C ALA A 417 -12.64 39.28 0.61
N SER A 418 -12.57 39.73 1.85
CA SER A 418 -13.08 38.97 3.01
C SER A 418 -14.57 39.25 3.17
N PHE A 419 -15.38 38.26 3.57
CA PHE A 419 -16.82 38.47 3.70
C PHE A 419 -17.48 37.96 4.99
N LYS A 420 -18.68 38.51 5.26
CA LYS A 420 -19.61 38.09 6.33
C LYS A 420 -20.87 37.47 5.73
N THR A 421 -21.40 36.44 6.38
CA THR A 421 -22.69 35.81 6.02
C THR A 421 -23.88 36.63 6.55
N ASN A 422 -25.11 36.25 6.13
CA ASN A 422 -26.36 36.85 6.61
C ASN A 422 -26.54 36.84 8.14
N GLU A 423 -25.82 35.97 8.84
CA GLU A 423 -25.86 35.83 10.31
C GLU A 423 -24.81 36.68 11.04
N GLY A 424 -24.01 37.47 10.30
CA GLY A 424 -22.96 38.32 10.89
C GLY A 424 -21.68 37.56 11.26
N ASN A 425 -21.61 36.26 10.96
CA ASN A 425 -20.44 35.43 11.21
C ASN A 425 -19.33 35.78 10.21
N LEU A 426 -18.16 36.17 10.74
CA LEU A 426 -16.90 36.13 10.00
C LEU A 426 -16.47 34.67 9.91
N PHE A 427 -16.08 34.20 8.72
CA PHE A 427 -15.44 32.90 8.62
C PHE A 427 -14.02 33.01 9.17
N ILE A 428 -13.87 32.51 10.40
CA ILE A 428 -12.66 32.54 11.20
C ILE A 428 -12.21 31.10 11.42
N THR A 429 -10.99 30.74 10.99
CA THR A 429 -10.42 29.40 11.25
C THR A 429 -9.82 29.32 12.66
N ASN A 430 -9.36 28.14 13.10
CA ASN A 430 -8.83 27.89 14.46
C ASN A 430 -7.72 28.85 14.94
N LYS A 431 -7.13 29.66 14.05
CA LYS A 431 -6.10 30.68 14.36
C LYS A 431 -6.63 32.13 14.35
N SER A 432 -7.93 32.34 14.27
CA SER A 432 -8.57 33.65 14.25
C SER A 432 -8.36 34.51 12.99
N THR A 433 -7.93 33.92 11.87
CA THR A 433 -7.67 34.63 10.59
C THR A 433 -8.87 34.55 9.65
N VAL A 434 -9.15 35.64 8.91
CA VAL A 434 -10.22 35.71 7.90
C VAL A 434 -9.62 35.45 6.52
N GLU A 435 -10.14 34.44 5.82
CA GLU A 435 -9.67 34.06 4.48
C GLU A 435 -10.41 34.81 3.37
N TYR A 436 -9.70 35.18 2.31
CA TYR A 436 -10.27 35.93 1.18
C TYR A 436 -11.01 35.01 0.20
N ARG A 437 -11.96 35.57 -0.57
CA ARG A 437 -12.57 34.91 -1.73
C ARG A 437 -12.89 35.90 -2.83
N PHE A 438 -12.91 35.44 -4.07
CA PHE A 438 -13.42 36.24 -5.19
C PHE A 438 -14.93 36.35 -5.11
N LYS A 439 -15.48 37.53 -5.39
CA LYS A 439 -16.93 37.73 -5.46
C LYS A 439 -17.54 37.08 -6.70
N GLU A 440 -16.83 37.16 -7.81
CA GLU A 440 -17.24 36.63 -9.10
C GLU A 440 -16.19 35.64 -9.57
N LEU A 441 -16.58 34.37 -9.69
CA LEU A 441 -15.71 33.33 -10.23
C LEU A 441 -15.86 33.25 -11.73
N LEU A 442 -14.78 32.91 -12.42
CA LEU A 442 -14.89 32.45 -13.80
C LEU A 442 -15.63 31.10 -13.82
N PRO A 443 -16.48 30.78 -14.82
CA PRO A 443 -17.19 29.50 -14.87
C PRO A 443 -16.27 28.26 -14.75
N GLN A 444 -15.04 28.36 -15.26
CA GLN A 444 -14.03 27.29 -15.23
C GLN A 444 -13.25 27.19 -13.90
N THR A 445 -13.49 28.08 -12.94
CA THR A 445 -12.68 28.15 -11.71
C THR A 445 -12.65 26.82 -10.93
N LYS A 446 -13.78 26.10 -10.90
CA LYS A 446 -13.85 24.80 -10.21
C LYS A 446 -13.00 23.73 -10.91
N GLU A 447 -12.96 23.74 -12.23
CA GLU A 447 -12.11 22.84 -13.02
C GLU A 447 -10.63 23.18 -12.81
N LEU A 448 -10.28 24.47 -12.87
CA LEU A 448 -8.91 24.98 -12.67
C LEU A 448 -8.38 24.76 -11.23
N LEU A 449 -9.25 24.75 -10.22
CA LEU A 449 -8.90 24.42 -8.84
C LEU A 449 -8.61 22.92 -8.65
N ASN A 450 -9.18 22.06 -9.49
CA ASN A 450 -9.02 20.62 -9.40
C ASN A 450 -7.93 20.08 -10.33
N ALA A 451 -7.60 20.84 -11.39
CA ALA A 451 -6.54 20.51 -12.33
C ALA A 451 -5.16 20.84 -11.76
N ASP A 452 -4.19 19.95 -12.01
CA ASP A 452 -2.80 20.13 -11.60
C ASP A 452 -1.96 20.71 -12.74
N PHE A 453 -1.28 21.81 -12.45
CA PHE A 453 -0.40 22.50 -13.39
C PHE A 453 1.05 22.41 -12.93
N TYR A 454 1.93 21.97 -13.84
CA TYR A 454 3.37 21.96 -13.64
C TYR A 454 4.00 23.12 -14.42
N PHE A 455 4.87 23.88 -13.76
CA PHE A 455 5.53 25.05 -14.35
C PHE A 455 7.04 24.82 -14.41
N ASP A 456 7.50 24.27 -15.53
CA ASP A 456 8.93 23.97 -15.78
C ASP A 456 9.70 25.15 -16.41
N ASP A 457 9.00 26.16 -16.92
CA ASP A 457 9.53 27.34 -17.61
C ASP A 457 8.57 28.53 -17.40
N ASP A 458 8.97 29.73 -17.82
CA ASP A 458 8.12 30.94 -17.81
C ASP A 458 6.74 30.68 -18.43
N VAL A 459 5.68 31.15 -17.76
CA VAL A 459 4.28 30.83 -18.10
C VAL A 459 3.50 32.09 -18.40
N ASP A 460 2.81 32.09 -19.55
CA ASP A 460 1.80 33.09 -19.90
C ASP A 460 0.39 32.49 -19.78
N ILE A 461 -0.46 33.07 -18.92
CA ILE A 461 -1.86 32.66 -18.76
C ILE A 461 -2.74 33.71 -19.44
N PHE A 462 -3.60 33.30 -20.38
CA PHE A 462 -4.40 34.21 -21.19
C PHE A 462 -5.76 33.61 -21.58
N PHE A 463 -6.67 34.46 -22.06
CA PHE A 463 -7.95 34.02 -22.61
C PHE A 463 -7.88 33.75 -24.10
N LYS A 464 -8.39 32.59 -24.53
CA LYS A 464 -8.57 32.27 -25.95
C LYS A 464 -9.84 31.44 -26.14
N ASN A 465 -10.71 31.90 -27.03
CA ASN A 465 -11.98 31.23 -27.37
C ASN A 465 -12.95 31.03 -26.19
N GLY A 466 -12.94 31.93 -25.20
CA GLY A 466 -13.79 31.82 -24.01
C GLY A 466 -13.21 30.95 -22.89
N ASP A 467 -12.04 30.34 -23.11
CA ASP A 467 -11.36 29.49 -22.13
C ASP A 467 -10.04 30.11 -21.69
N ILE A 468 -9.59 29.69 -20.50
CA ILE A 468 -8.21 29.93 -20.08
C ILE A 468 -7.26 29.00 -20.83
N LYS A 469 -6.18 29.58 -21.36
CA LYS A 469 -5.04 28.87 -21.92
C LYS A 469 -3.77 29.28 -21.18
N ILE A 470 -2.88 28.31 -21.07
CA ILE A 470 -1.60 28.42 -20.37
C ILE A 470 -0.53 28.06 -21.40
N ASP A 471 0.30 29.03 -21.78
CA ASP A 471 1.43 28.82 -22.70
C ASP A 471 2.60 28.25 -21.89
N SER A 472 2.59 26.94 -21.67
CA SER A 472 3.79 26.20 -21.26
C SER A 472 3.70 24.77 -21.82
N LYS A 473 4.78 23.99 -21.71
CA LYS A 473 4.69 22.52 -21.81
C LYS A 473 3.91 21.99 -20.60
N VAL A 474 2.63 22.32 -20.49
CA VAL A 474 1.73 21.79 -19.48
C VAL A 474 1.48 20.33 -19.82
N ILE A 475 1.96 19.42 -18.98
CA ILE A 475 1.44 18.04 -18.96
C ILE A 475 0.17 18.11 -18.12
N MET A 476 -0.99 18.10 -18.78
CA MET A 476 -2.27 17.83 -18.12
C MET A 476 -2.35 16.32 -17.92
N ASP A 477 -2.40 15.86 -16.67
CA ASP A 477 -2.82 14.50 -16.31
C ASP A 477 -4.34 14.45 -16.05
#